data_AF-A0A6N7VVJ1-F1
#
_entry.id   AF-A0A6N7VVJ1-F1
#
_cell.length_a   1.000
_cell.length_b   1.000
_cell.length_c   1.000
_cell.angle_alpha   90.00
_cell.angle_beta   90.00
_cell.angle_gamma   90.00
#
_symmetry.space_group_name_H-M   'P 1'
#
loop_
_entity.id
_entity.type
_entity.pdbx_description
1 polymer ?
#
loop_
_entity_poly.entity_id
_entity_poly.type
_entity_poly.pdbx_seq_one_letter_code
_entity_poly.pdbx_strand_id
1 'polypeptide(L)'
;MSNKVLIIGDAMLDTYIYGKVGRISPEAPVPVIESFKIMQCLGGAGNVARNAVALGSEVSVIFTFGMDQDGDSLHEMLKEWGINCQYLLRSYSLKTINKTRVVGNDQQIARIDYNDLYSLTTEMEENIVRFLEV
;
A
#
# COMPACT_ATOMS: atom_id res chain seq x y z
N MET A 1 -18.78 8.12 -21.76
CA MET A 1 -18.83 8.84 -20.46
C MET A 1 -17.87 8.10 -19.54
N SER A 2 -16.92 8.77 -18.91
CA SER A 2 -16.12 8.21 -17.82
C SER A 2 -17.01 8.10 -16.58
N ASN A 3 -17.05 6.92 -15.95
CA ASN A 3 -17.73 6.77 -14.66
C ASN A 3 -16.86 7.40 -13.58
N LYS A 4 -17.47 8.14 -12.67
CA LYS A 4 -16.78 8.68 -11.49
C LYS A 4 -16.92 7.69 -10.34
N VAL A 5 -15.79 7.26 -9.79
CA VAL A 5 -15.74 6.27 -8.71
C VAL A 5 -14.99 6.86 -7.53
N LEU A 6 -15.65 6.90 -6.37
CA LEU A 6 -15.01 7.20 -5.09
C LEU A 6 -14.72 5.88 -4.38
N ILE A 7 -13.47 5.68 -3.97
CA ILE A 7 -13.07 4.49 -3.21
C ILE A 7 -12.61 4.92 -1.82
N ILE A 8 -13.23 4.31 -0.82
CA ILE A 8 -12.95 4.56 0.59
C ILE A 8 -12.48 3.24 1.20
N GLY A 9 -11.37 3.26 1.90
CA GLY A 9 -10.86 2.07 2.59
C GLY A 9 -9.35 2.08 2.79
N ASP A 10 -8.81 0.92 3.14
CA ASP A 10 -7.40 0.81 3.49
C ASP A 10 -6.55 0.57 2.24
N ALA A 11 -5.72 1.54 1.91
CA ALA A 11 -4.65 1.35 0.95
C ALA A 11 -3.42 0.77 1.66
N MET A 12 -2.72 -0.11 0.96
CA MET A 12 -1.49 -0.72 1.46
C MET A 12 -0.46 -0.81 0.34
N LEU A 13 0.80 -0.95 0.72
CA LEU A 13 1.88 -1.24 -0.20
C LEU A 13 2.10 -2.76 -0.22
N ASP A 14 2.07 -3.35 -1.41
CA ASP A 14 2.53 -4.73 -1.60
C ASP A 14 3.99 -4.68 -2.07
N THR A 15 4.91 -5.04 -1.19
CA THR A 15 6.35 -5.08 -1.49
C THR A 15 6.78 -6.50 -1.81
N TYR A 16 7.56 -6.69 -2.86
CA TYR A 16 8.14 -7.99 -3.25
C TYR A 16 9.65 -7.86 -3.24
N ILE A 17 10.31 -8.70 -2.43
CA ILE A 17 11.76 -8.83 -2.41
C ILE A 17 12.09 -10.15 -3.08
N TYR A 18 12.66 -10.08 -4.28
CA TYR A 18 13.12 -11.25 -5.03
C TYR A 18 14.61 -11.47 -4.79
N GLY A 19 14.97 -12.69 -4.43
CA GLY A 19 16.35 -13.07 -4.20
C GLY A 19 16.65 -14.51 -4.57
N LYS A 20 17.92 -14.89 -4.48
CA LYS A 20 18.36 -16.29 -4.61
C LYS A 20 18.58 -16.89 -3.23
N VAL A 21 18.18 -18.15 -3.07
CA VAL A 21 18.51 -18.94 -1.87
C VAL A 21 19.66 -19.87 -2.22
N GLY A 22 20.85 -19.57 -1.70
CA GLY A 22 22.06 -20.36 -1.96
C GLY A 22 22.60 -21.11 -0.74
N ARG A 23 22.19 -20.73 0.48
CA ARG A 23 22.69 -21.33 1.73
C ARG A 23 21.72 -21.16 2.89
N ILE A 24 21.95 -21.92 3.95
CA ILE A 24 21.31 -21.77 5.26
C ILE A 24 22.18 -20.87 6.15
N SER A 25 21.55 -20.10 7.02
CA SER A 25 22.26 -19.25 7.98
C SER A 25 23.04 -20.11 8.99
N PRO A 26 24.30 -19.76 9.33
CA PRO A 26 25.01 -20.42 10.42
C PRO A 26 24.44 -20.08 11.81
N GLU A 27 23.62 -19.03 11.92
CA GLU A 27 23.04 -18.53 13.18
C GLU A 27 21.72 -19.22 13.54
N ALA A 28 20.96 -19.66 12.54
CA ALA A 28 19.66 -20.30 12.71
C ALA A 28 19.31 -21.14 11.47
N PRO A 29 18.46 -22.19 11.57
CA PRO A 29 18.05 -23.04 10.45
C PRO A 29 17.06 -22.32 9.51
N VAL A 30 17.44 -21.16 8.97
CA VAL A 30 16.65 -20.33 8.06
C VAL A 30 17.45 -20.02 6.78
N PRO A 31 16.79 -19.89 5.62
CA PRO A 31 17.48 -19.56 4.37
C PRO A 31 18.05 -18.15 4.39
N VAL A 32 19.24 -17.97 3.81
CA VAL A 32 19.79 -16.64 3.50
C VAL A 32 19.36 -16.25 2.09
N ILE A 33 18.81 -15.05 1.95
CA ILE A 33 18.28 -14.54 0.68
C ILE A 33 19.17 -13.41 0.18
N GLU A 34 19.82 -13.64 -0.95
CA GLU A 34 20.57 -12.61 -1.67
C GLU A 34 19.61 -11.86 -2.60
N SER A 35 19.11 -10.71 -2.15
CA SER A 35 18.15 -9.88 -2.90
C SER A 35 18.80 -9.31 -4.17
N PHE A 36 18.08 -9.40 -5.29
CA PHE A 36 18.47 -8.78 -6.56
C PHE A 36 17.41 -7.84 -7.12
N LYS A 37 16.18 -7.85 -6.59
CA LYS A 37 15.10 -6.96 -7.05
C LYS A 37 14.11 -6.69 -5.92
N ILE A 38 13.75 -5.42 -5.77
CA ILE A 38 12.62 -4.99 -4.95
C ILE A 38 11.58 -4.36 -5.89
N MET A 39 10.32 -4.72 -5.71
CA MET A 39 9.20 -4.18 -6.48
C MET A 39 8.08 -3.80 -5.52
N GLN A 40 7.51 -2.62 -5.71
CA GLN A 40 6.37 -2.15 -4.93
C GLN A 40 5.15 -2.03 -5.84
N CYS A 41 3.98 -2.34 -5.29
CA CYS A 41 2.69 -2.31 -5.98
C CYS A 41 1.63 -1.69 -5.06
N LEU A 42 0.65 -1.00 -5.64
CA LEU A 42 -0.57 -0.63 -4.91
C LEU A 42 -1.33 -1.90 -4.51
N GLY A 43 -1.56 -2.08 -3.22
CA GLY A 43 -2.35 -3.14 -2.62
C GLY A 43 -3.66 -2.63 -2.01
N GLY A 44 -4.51 -3.53 -1.54
CA GLY A 44 -5.77 -3.19 -0.87
C GLY A 44 -6.67 -2.30 -1.73
N ALA A 45 -7.25 -1.26 -1.12
CA ALA A 45 -8.08 -0.29 -1.83
C ALA A 45 -7.32 0.46 -2.93
N GLY A 46 -6.00 0.61 -2.81
CA GLY A 46 -5.15 1.18 -3.86
C GLY A 46 -5.14 0.33 -5.14
N ASN A 47 -5.15 -1.01 -5.01
CA ASN A 47 -5.26 -1.90 -6.17
C ASN A 47 -6.65 -1.79 -6.83
N VAL A 48 -7.71 -1.63 -6.02
CA VAL A 48 -9.07 -1.40 -6.52
C VAL A 48 -9.12 -0.10 -7.32
N ALA A 49 -8.52 0.99 -6.80
CA ALA A 49 -8.42 2.26 -7.50
C ALA A 49 -7.67 2.15 -8.83
N ARG A 50 -6.52 1.49 -8.82
CA ARG A 50 -5.76 1.19 -10.04
C ARG A 50 -6.59 0.45 -11.08
N ASN A 51 -7.31 -0.59 -10.67
CA ASN A 51 -8.15 -1.37 -11.59
C ASN A 51 -9.31 -0.54 -12.15
N ALA A 52 -9.94 0.31 -11.33
CA ALA A 52 -11.01 1.19 -11.77
C ALA A 52 -10.52 2.21 -12.82
N VAL A 53 -9.32 2.78 -12.63
CA VAL A 53 -8.66 3.62 -13.65
C VAL A 53 -8.38 2.82 -14.93
N ALA A 54 -7.82 1.62 -14.81
CA ALA A 54 -7.52 0.78 -15.98
C ALA A 54 -8.77 0.41 -16.81
N LEU A 55 -9.95 0.40 -16.17
CA LEU A 55 -11.24 0.21 -16.82
C LEU A 55 -11.85 1.50 -17.40
N GLY A 56 -11.16 2.65 -17.30
CA GLY A 56 -11.57 3.93 -17.88
C GLY A 56 -12.40 4.83 -16.96
N SER A 57 -12.38 4.59 -15.65
CA SER A 57 -13.08 5.44 -14.67
C SER A 57 -12.20 6.62 -14.22
N GLU A 58 -12.84 7.73 -13.89
CA GLU A 58 -12.23 8.81 -13.10
C GLU A 58 -12.32 8.43 -11.63
N VAL A 59 -11.18 8.27 -10.97
CA VAL A 59 -11.11 7.72 -9.62
C VAL A 59 -10.64 8.77 -8.62
N SER A 60 -11.41 8.95 -7.55
CA SER A 60 -11.01 9.67 -6.34
C SER A 60 -10.90 8.69 -5.18
N VAL A 61 -10.03 8.99 -4.22
CA VAL A 61 -9.80 8.10 -3.07
C VAL A 61 -9.84 8.85 -1.74
N ILE A 62 -10.41 8.19 -0.73
CA ILE A 62 -10.29 8.57 0.69
C ILE A 62 -9.61 7.40 1.39
N PHE A 63 -8.30 7.53 1.58
CA PHE A 63 -7.47 6.52 2.24
C PHE A 63 -6.76 7.14 3.44
N THR A 64 -6.45 6.28 4.41
CA THR A 64 -5.72 6.64 5.62
C THR A 64 -4.40 5.87 5.68
N PHE A 65 -3.27 6.58 5.83
CA PHE A 65 -1.95 5.94 5.98
C PHE A 65 -0.92 6.89 6.61
N GLY A 66 0.29 6.39 6.84
CA GLY A 66 1.33 7.09 7.59
C GLY A 66 1.96 8.29 6.87
N MET A 67 2.51 9.20 7.67
CA MET A 67 3.55 10.14 7.24
C MET A 67 4.93 9.48 7.35
N ASP A 68 5.12 8.42 6.56
CA ASP A 68 6.33 7.60 6.50
C ASP A 68 6.72 7.32 5.03
N GLN A 69 7.89 6.71 4.83
CA GLN A 69 8.45 6.44 3.50
C GLN A 69 7.54 5.54 2.64
N ASP A 70 6.87 4.57 3.26
CA ASP A 70 5.92 3.70 2.55
C ASP A 70 4.68 4.50 2.13
N GLY A 71 4.20 5.43 2.97
CA GLY A 71 3.10 6.33 2.66
C GLY A 71 3.45 7.33 1.56
N ASP A 72 4.68 7.83 1.52
CA ASP A 72 5.17 8.68 0.43
C ASP A 72 5.21 7.89 -0.89
N SER A 73 5.72 6.67 -0.86
CA SER A 73 5.75 5.79 -2.02
C SER A 73 4.34 5.48 -2.53
N LEU A 74 3.41 5.16 -1.61
CA LEU A 74 2.02 4.88 -1.95
C LEU A 74 1.32 6.10 -2.56
N HIS A 75 1.55 7.29 -2.02
CA HIS A 75 0.99 8.53 -2.56
C HIS A 75 1.51 8.84 -3.97
N GLU A 76 2.82 8.70 -4.22
CA GLU A 76 3.36 8.92 -5.57
C GLU A 76 2.83 7.90 -6.58
N MET A 77 2.74 6.63 -6.20
CA MET A 77 2.17 5.59 -7.07
C MET A 77 0.70 5.87 -7.41
N LEU A 78 -0.12 6.36 -6.46
CA LEU A 78 -1.50 6.76 -6.76
C LEU A 78 -1.54 7.88 -7.81
N LYS A 79 -0.67 8.89 -7.68
CA LYS A 79 -0.56 10.01 -8.62
C LYS A 79 -0.08 9.56 -10.01
N GLU A 80 0.87 8.63 -10.09
CA GLU A 80 1.33 8.05 -11.35
C GLU A 80 0.20 7.37 -12.13
N TRP A 81 -0.76 6.77 -11.43
CA TRP A 81 -1.96 6.20 -12.02
C TRP A 81 -3.07 7.24 -12.32
N GLY A 82 -2.82 8.53 -12.10
CA GLY A 82 -3.81 9.59 -12.33
C GLY A 82 -5.00 9.55 -11.37
N ILE A 83 -4.85 8.92 -10.20
CA ILE A 83 -5.89 8.85 -9.17
C ILE A 83 -5.94 10.18 -8.41
N ASN A 84 -7.15 10.74 -8.23
CA ASN A 84 -7.34 11.96 -7.46
C ASN A 84 -7.14 11.71 -5.96
N CYS A 85 -6.06 12.29 -5.43
CA CYS A 85 -5.58 12.13 -4.06
C CYS A 85 -5.90 13.33 -3.15
N GLN A 86 -6.84 14.20 -3.52
CA GLN A 86 -7.18 15.40 -2.75
C GLN A 86 -7.66 15.11 -1.32
N TYR A 87 -8.24 13.92 -1.09
CA TYR A 87 -8.94 13.57 0.15
C TYR A 87 -8.17 12.54 1.00
N LEU A 88 -6.86 12.45 0.82
CA LEU A 88 -6.01 11.56 1.61
C LEU A 88 -5.85 12.08 3.04
N LEU A 89 -5.92 11.15 4.00
CA LEU A 89 -5.73 11.43 5.42
C LEU A 89 -4.40 10.80 5.88
N ARG A 90 -3.39 11.63 6.10
CA ARG A 90 -2.05 11.19 6.52
C ARG A 90 -1.75 11.64 7.94
N SER A 91 -1.08 10.79 8.72
CA SER A 91 -0.69 11.12 10.10
C SER A 91 0.63 10.47 10.50
N TYR A 92 1.42 11.15 11.34
CA TYR A 92 2.58 10.57 12.02
C TYR A 92 2.21 9.51 13.07
N SER A 93 0.96 9.51 13.53
CA SER A 93 0.45 8.50 14.48
C SER A 93 0.01 7.20 13.80
N LEU A 94 0.04 7.16 12.47
CA LEU A 94 -0.29 5.98 11.68
C LEU A 94 0.97 5.42 11.03
N LYS A 95 1.01 4.11 10.90
CA LYS A 95 1.99 3.39 10.09
C LYS A 95 1.33 2.91 8.81
N THR A 96 1.92 3.21 7.66
CA THR A 96 1.42 2.73 6.38
C THR A 96 1.45 1.21 6.35
N ILE A 97 0.34 0.59 5.92
CA ILE A 97 0.25 -0.86 5.82
C ILE A 97 1.16 -1.32 4.69
N ASN A 98 2.13 -2.19 4.99
CA ASN A 98 3.01 -2.80 3.99
C ASN A 98 3.04 -4.31 4.16
N LYS A 99 2.81 -5.04 3.07
CA LYS A 99 2.86 -6.50 3.00
C LYS A 99 4.07 -6.91 2.16
N THR A 100 5.19 -7.14 2.84
CA THR A 100 6.44 -7.52 2.21
C THR A 100 6.50 -9.03 2.02
N ARG A 101 6.54 -9.49 0.77
CA ARG A 101 6.70 -10.89 0.39
C ARG A 101 8.13 -11.14 -0.02
N VAL A 102 8.78 -12.07 0.66
CA VAL A 102 10.14 -12.47 0.32
C VAL A 102 10.07 -13.73 -0.52
N VAL A 103 10.59 -13.65 -1.73
CA VAL A 103 10.48 -14.69 -2.77
C VAL A 103 11.89 -15.15 -3.14
N GLY A 104 12.12 -16.45 -3.11
CA GLY A 104 13.38 -17.04 -3.57
C GLY A 104 13.16 -18.32 -4.36
N ASN A 105 13.93 -18.47 -5.45
CA ASN A 105 13.81 -19.58 -6.41
C ASN A 105 12.33 -19.84 -6.82
N ASP A 106 11.60 -18.76 -7.14
CA ASP A 106 10.18 -18.75 -7.51
C ASP A 106 9.19 -19.27 -6.46
N GLN A 107 9.62 -19.38 -5.20
CA GLN A 107 8.76 -19.74 -4.07
C GLN A 107 8.71 -18.60 -3.05
N GLN A 108 7.52 -18.36 -2.48
CA GLN A 108 7.40 -17.43 -1.37
C GLN A 108 7.93 -18.08 -0.09
N ILE A 109 8.95 -17.46 0.51
CA ILE A 109 9.65 -17.97 1.68
C ILE A 109 9.07 -17.39 2.96
N ALA A 110 8.78 -16.09 2.94
CA ALA A 110 8.25 -15.39 4.10
C ALA A 110 7.32 -14.25 3.70
N ARG A 111 6.53 -13.80 4.67
CA ARG A 111 5.79 -12.55 4.61
C ARG A 111 6.04 -11.74 5.87
N ILE A 112 6.34 -10.47 5.70
CA ILE A 112 6.51 -9.51 6.79
C ILE A 112 5.39 -8.48 6.65
N ASP A 113 4.56 -8.39 7.68
CA ASP A 113 3.44 -7.47 7.73
C ASP A 113 3.83 -6.29 8.62
N TYR A 114 3.82 -5.09 8.04
CA TYR A 114 3.95 -3.83 8.75
C TYR A 114 2.56 -3.22 8.85
N ASN A 115 2.01 -3.17 10.05
CA ASN A 115 0.76 -2.49 10.36
C ASN A 115 0.70 -2.23 11.87
N ASP A 116 -0.11 -1.26 12.24
CA ASP A 116 -0.54 -1.05 13.62
C ASP A 116 -2.05 -1.31 13.73
N LEU A 117 -2.52 -1.67 14.92
CA LEU A 117 -3.94 -1.55 15.24
C LEU A 117 -4.23 -0.06 15.39
N TYR A 118 -4.90 0.53 14.41
CA TYR A 118 -5.32 1.93 14.49
C TYR A 118 -6.84 2.03 14.55
N SER A 119 -7.29 3.06 15.25
CA SER A 119 -8.62 3.63 15.09
C SER A 119 -8.44 4.98 14.43
N LEU A 120 -9.40 5.37 13.59
CA LEU A 120 -9.46 6.75 13.13
C LEU A 120 -9.64 7.67 14.33
N THR A 121 -8.95 8.81 14.31
CA THR A 121 -9.26 9.87 15.26
C THR A 121 -10.61 10.49 14.91
N THR A 122 -11.29 11.09 15.87
CA THR A 122 -12.54 11.83 15.61
C THR A 122 -12.33 12.89 14.52
N GLU A 123 -11.18 13.56 14.50
CA GLU A 123 -10.82 14.52 13.45
C GLU A 123 -10.75 13.87 12.06
N MET A 124 -10.17 12.65 11.95
CA MET A 124 -10.15 11.91 10.69
C MET A 124 -11.56 11.52 10.25
N GLU A 125 -12.39 11.02 11.15
CA GLU A 125 -13.78 10.66 10.86
C GLU A 125 -14.58 11.87 10.37
N GLU A 126 -14.47 13.01 11.05
CA GLU A 126 -15.10 14.27 10.65
C GLU A 126 -14.64 14.74 9.26
N ASN A 127 -13.33 14.62 8.97
CA ASN A 127 -12.82 14.96 7.65
C ASN A 127 -13.37 14.05 6.54
N ILE A 128 -13.50 12.74 6.79
CA ILE A 128 -14.13 11.81 5.85
C ILE A 128 -15.57 12.26 5.55
N VAL A 129 -16.35 12.57 6.58
CA VAL A 129 -17.75 13.03 6.40
C VAL A 129 -17.78 14.31 5.55
N ARG A 130 -16.93 15.29 5.87
CA ARG A 130 -16.85 16.55 5.09
C ARG A 130 -16.48 16.32 3.63
N PHE A 131 -15.65 15.34 3.32
CA PHE A 131 -15.29 15.02 1.92
C PHE A 131 -16.45 14.41 1.13
N LEU A 132 -17.44 13.80 1.79
CA LEU A 132 -18.61 13.20 1.16
C LEU A 132 -19.76 14.18 0.93
N GLU A 133 -19.76 15.32 1.62
CA GLU A 133 -20.78 16.36 1.52
C GLU A 133 -20.55 17.35 0.36
N VAL A 134 -19.43 17.20 -0.37
CA VAL A 134 -19.00 18.04 -1.50
C VAL A 134 -19.33 17.37 -2.83
#